data_AF-A0A2W4UP21-F1
#
_entry.id   AF-A0A2W4UP21-F1
#
_cell.length_a   1.000
_cell.length_b   1.000
_cell.length_c   1.000
_cell.angle_alpha   90.00
_cell.angle_beta   90.00
_cell.angle_gamma   90.00
#
_symmetry.space_group_name_H-M   'P 1'
#
loop_
_entity.id
_entity.type
_entity.pdbx_description
1 polymer ?
#
loop_
_entity_poly.entity_id
_entity_poly.type
_entity_poly.pdbx_seq_one_letter_code
_entity_poly.pdbx_strand_id
1 'polypeptide(L)' 'MGYQLDKWKRQDWRKNSKHYSCEVRQNLFGQWVVLRRWGRMSAMHGQCIEVVCDRYEEGLAIFEAVEKRRAKRGYTAW' A
#
# COMPACT_ATOMS: atom_id res chain seq x y z
N MET A 1 11.72 2.03 -21.19
CA MET A 1 11.54 1.20 -19.98
C MET A 1 10.07 0.88 -19.85
N GLY A 2 9.70 -0.40 -19.87
CA GLY A 2 8.30 -0.83 -19.79
C GLY A 2 7.82 -1.00 -18.34
N TYR A 3 6.51 -1.11 -18.16
CA TYR A 3 5.91 -1.49 -16.89
C TYR A 3 6.27 -2.95 -16.53
N GLN A 4 6.64 -3.18 -15.27
CA GLN A 4 6.90 -4.48 -14.65
C GLN A 4 5.67 -4.90 -13.84
N LEU A 5 4.56 -5.18 -14.54
CA LEU A 5 3.25 -5.43 -13.93
C LEU A 5 3.22 -6.67 -13.03
N ASP A 6 4.05 -7.67 -13.34
CA ASP A 6 4.25 -8.90 -12.57
C ASP A 6 4.77 -8.64 -11.14
N LYS A 7 5.45 -7.50 -10.94
CA LYS A 7 5.98 -7.08 -9.64
C LYS A 7 5.00 -6.22 -8.84
N TRP A 8 3.88 -5.81 -9.43
CA TRP A 8 2.93 -4.97 -8.70
C TRP A 8 2.30 -5.80 -7.58
N LYS A 9 2.18 -5.19 -6.39
CA LYS A 9 1.63 -5.83 -5.21
C LYS A 9 0.57 -4.96 -4.58
N ARG A 10 -0.46 -5.59 -4.05
CA ARG A 10 -1.49 -4.94 -3.24
C ARG A 10 -1.88 -5.85 -2.09
N GLN A 11 -2.07 -5.26 -0.93
CA GLN A 11 -2.76 -5.90 0.17
C GLN A 11 -3.67 -4.89 0.84
N ASP A 12 -4.89 -5.32 1.12
CA ASP A 12 -5.84 -4.57 1.90
C ASP A 12 -6.01 -5.25 3.26
N TRP A 13 -6.30 -4.46 4.28
CA TRP A 13 -6.57 -4.94 5.64
C TRP A 13 -7.79 -4.24 6.24
N ARG A 14 -8.44 -4.94 7.18
CA ARG A 14 -9.55 -4.42 7.97
C ARG A 14 -9.33 -4.60 9.46
N LYS A 15 -9.88 -3.69 10.26
CA LYS A 15 -10.00 -3.79 11.72
C LYS A 15 -11.23 -3.04 12.19
N ASN A 16 -12.24 -3.75 12.70
CA ASN A 16 -13.53 -3.17 13.08
C ASN A 16 -14.08 -2.33 11.91
N SER A 17 -14.36 -1.05 12.14
CA SER A 17 -14.83 -0.10 11.11
C SER A 17 -13.71 0.57 10.30
N LYS A 18 -12.44 0.18 10.47
CA LYS A 18 -11.29 0.79 9.79
C LYS A 18 -10.81 -0.09 8.64
N HIS A 19 -10.40 0.55 7.54
CA HIS A 19 -9.71 -0.10 6.43
C HIS A 19 -8.31 0.49 6.26
N TYR A 20 -7.41 -0.29 5.67
CA TYR A 20 -6.09 0.12 5.23
C TYR A 20 -5.78 -0.59 3.91
N SER A 21 -5.17 0.09 2.96
CA SER A 21 -4.72 -0.45 1.68
C SER A 21 -3.29 0.00 1.42
N CYS A 22 -2.47 -0.90 0.91
CA CYS A 22 -1.10 -0.62 0.51
C CYS A 22 -0.86 -1.25 -0.86
N GLU A 23 -0.26 -0.48 -1.77
CA GLU A 23 0.08 -0.90 -3.13
C GLU A 23 1.54 -0.55 -3.42
N VAL A 24 2.30 -1.47 -4.01
CA VAL A 24 3.58 -1.19 -4.69
C VAL A 24 3.33 -1.32 -6.18
N ARG A 25 3.56 -0.24 -6.92
CA ARG A 25 3.31 -0.19 -8.36
C ARG A 25 4.19 0.85 -9.04
N GLN A 26 4.11 0.94 -10.37
CA GLN A 26 4.71 2.05 -11.10
C GLN A 26 3.68 3.15 -11.39
N ASN A 27 4.08 4.42 -11.27
CA ASN A 27 3.26 5.56 -11.68
C ASN A 27 3.24 5.73 -13.20
N LEU A 28 2.55 6.76 -13.72
CA LEU A 28 2.42 7.01 -15.16
C LEU A 28 3.76 7.23 -15.90
N PHE A 29 4.83 7.53 -15.16
CA PHE A 29 6.18 7.74 -15.67
C PHE A 29 7.10 6.52 -15.49
N GLY A 30 6.56 5.39 -15.02
CA GLY A 30 7.32 4.17 -14.76
C GLY A 30 8.14 4.18 -13.47
N GLN A 31 8.01 5.21 -12.62
CA GLN A 31 8.71 5.26 -11.33
C GLN A 31 8.00 4.37 -10.31
N TRP A 32 8.75 3.68 -9.46
CA TRP A 32 8.17 2.90 -8.38
C TRP A 32 7.55 3.81 -7.32
N VAL A 33 6.33 3.48 -6.89
CA VAL A 33 5.62 4.18 -5.84
C VAL A 33 4.97 3.21 -4.87
N VAL A 34 4.93 3.59 -3.60
CA VAL A 34 4.09 2.93 -2.60
C VAL A 34 2.92 3.84 -2.26
N LEU A 35 1.72 3.38 -2.60
CA LEU A 35 0.49 4.09 -2.30
C LEU A 35 -0.17 3.45 -1.08
N ARG A 36 -0.43 4.26 -0.05
CA ARG A 36 -1.12 3.82 1.17
C ARG A 36 -2.39 4.62 1.35
N ARG A 37 -3.51 3.94 1.60
CA ARG A 37 -4.82 4.55 1.80
C ARG A 37 -5.46 4.00 3.07
N TRP A 38 -6.13 4.83 3.85
CA TRP A 38 -6.80 4.36 5.06
C TRP A 38 -7.94 5.26 5.49
N GLY A 39 -8.84 4.73 6.28
CA GLY A 39 -9.98 5.48 6.76
C GLY A 39 -10.96 4.61 7.53
N ARG A 40 -12.13 5.18 7.79
CA ARG A 40 -13.29 4.41 8.26
C ARG A 40 -14.09 3.95 7.05
N MET A 41 -14.66 2.74 7.11
CA MET A 41 -15.52 2.20 6.04
C MET A 41 -16.81 3.00 5.86
N SER A 42 -17.29 3.67 6.92
CA SER A 42 -18.49 4.52 6.87
C SER A 42 -18.22 5.97 6.47
N ALA A 43 -16.94 6.37 6.34
CA ALA A 43 -16.60 7.74 6.01
C ALA A 43 -16.55 7.92 4.49
N MET A 44 -17.11 9.03 4.00
CA MET A 44 -17.07 9.40 2.59
C MET A 44 -15.63 9.65 2.09
N HIS A 45 -14.74 10.06 3.00
CA HIS A 45 -13.34 10.33 2.70
C HIS A 45 -12.39 9.54 3.62
N GLY A 46 -11.30 9.08 3.02
CA GLY A 46 -10.14 8.54 3.74
C GLY A 46 -8.94 9.47 3.65
N GLN A 47 -7.79 8.97 4.06
CA GLN A 47 -6.49 9.58 3.86
C GLN A 47 -5.69 8.73 2.87
N CYS A 48 -4.80 9.37 2.13
CA CYS A 48 -3.83 8.68 1.30
C CYS A 48 -2.45 9.33 1.44
N ILE A 49 -1.41 8.55 1.17
CA ILE A 49 -0.05 9.04 0.98
C ILE A 49 0.64 8.20 -0.08
N GLU A 50 1.39 8.87 -0.93
CA GLU A 50 2.25 8.25 -1.94
C GLU A 50 3.71 8.47 -1.55
N VAL A 51 4.54 7.45 -1.76
CA VAL A 51 6.00 7.52 -1.56
C VAL A 51 6.67 7.07 -2.84
N VAL A 52 7.40 7.98 -3.49
CA VAL A 52 8.23 7.64 -4.65
C VAL A 52 9.46 6.90 -4.17
N CYS A 53 9.84 5.85 -4.90
CA CYS A 53 10.99 5.00 -4.64
C CYS A 53 11.84 4.92 -5.91
N ASP A 54 13.16 4.90 -5.74
CA ASP A 54 14.07 4.83 -6.89
C ASP A 54 14.08 3.42 -7.49
N ARG A 55 13.84 2.42 -6.63
CA ARG A 55 13.84 1.00 -7.01
C ARG A 55 12.67 0.23 -6.42
N TYR A 56 12.34 -0.91 -7.04
CA TYR A 56 11.26 -1.80 -6.58
C TYR A 56 11.50 -2.29 -5.15
N GLU A 57 12.75 -2.61 -4.82
CA GLU A 57 13.14 -3.20 -3.54
C GLU A 57 12.87 -2.26 -2.37
N GLU A 58 13.00 -0.94 -2.57
CA GLU A 58 12.64 0.07 -1.58
C GLU A 58 11.13 0.11 -1.33
N GLY A 59 10.34 0.05 -2.42
CA GLY A 59 8.89 -0.03 -2.31
C GLY A 59 8.43 -1.31 -1.61
N LEU A 60 9.08 -2.43 -1.91
CA LEU A 60 8.81 -3.72 -1.27
C LEU A 60 9.14 -3.68 0.23
N ALA A 61 10.27 -3.10 0.63
CA ALA A 61 10.64 -2.96 2.03
C ALA A 61 9.61 -2.12 2.83
N ILE A 62 9.11 -1.03 2.23
CA ILE A 62 8.04 -0.22 2.84
C ILE A 62 6.76 -1.04 2.97
N PHE A 63 6.39 -1.80 1.94
CA PHE A 63 5.18 -2.64 1.93
C PHE A 63 5.23 -3.71 3.03
N GLU A 64 6.33 -4.45 3.13
CA GLU A 64 6.52 -5.47 4.18
C GLU A 64 6.51 -4.85 5.59
N ALA A 65 7.11 -3.67 5.76
CA ALA A 65 7.07 -2.94 7.02
C ALA A 65 5.63 -2.51 7.38
N VAL A 66 4.82 -2.11 6.39
CA VAL A 66 3.40 -1.80 6.57
C VAL A 66 2.64 -3.06 6.99
N GLU A 67 2.83 -4.17 6.29
CA GLU A 67 2.18 -5.46 6.58
C GLU A 67 2.46 -5.91 8.01
N LYS A 68 3.74 -6.01 8.40
CA LYS A 68 4.15 -6.37 9.78
C LYS A 68 3.51 -5.45 10.81
N ARG A 69 3.47 -4.14 10.52
CA ARG A 69 2.85 -3.15 11.41
C ARG A 69 1.32 -3.28 11.48
N ARG A 70 0.64 -3.66 10.39
CA ARG A 70 -0.80 -3.90 10.37
C ARG A 70 -1.15 -5.15 11.18
N ALA A 71 -0.44 -6.25 10.95
CA ALA A 71 -0.57 -7.48 11.74
C ALA A 71 -0.39 -7.20 13.25
N LYS A 72 0.69 -6.51 13.64
CA LYS A 72 0.93 -6.13 15.06
C LYS A 72 -0.17 -5.26 15.65
N ARG A 73 -0.89 -4.48 14.84
CA ARG A 73 -2.01 -3.63 15.29
C ARG A 73 -3.36 -4.36 15.27
N GLY A 74 -3.38 -5.65 14.98
CA GLY A 74 -4.59 -6.47 14.94
C GLY A 74 -5.49 -6.18 13.73
N TYR A 75 -4.88 -5.78 12.61
CA TYR A 75 -5.56 -5.75 11.32
C TYR A 75 -5.46 -7.12 10.67
N THR A 76 -6.54 -7.56 10.03
CA THR A 76 -6.60 -8.82 9.28
C THR A 76 -6.57 -8.52 7.79
N ALA A 77 -5.76 -9.29 7.05
CA ALA A 77 -5.75 -9.24 5.59
C ALA A 77 -7.11 -9.72 5.04
N TRP A 78 -7.58 -9.12 3.95
CA TRP A 78 -8.83 -9.50 3.27
C TRP A 78 -8.68 -9.30 1.76
#